data_AF-A0A1Z9DUD4-F1
#
_entry.id   AF-A0A1Z9DUD4-F1
#
_cell.length_a   1.000
_cell.length_b   1.000
_cell.length_c   1.000
_cell.angle_alpha   90.00
_cell.angle_beta   90.00
_cell.angle_gamma   90.00
#
_symmetry.space_group_name_H-M   'P 1'
#
loop_
_entity.id
_entity.type
_entity.pdbx_description
1 polymer ?
#
loop_
_entity_poly.entity_id
_entity_poly.type
_entity_poly.pdbx_seq_one_letter_code
_entity_poly.pdbx_strand_id
1 'polypeptide(L)' 'AKIALVVASYIGAAYWFTSSTSFANPAGTIGRMFSNSFAGINPENVLYFCIAQIIGGIFAFLIYRYFFKTN' A
#
# COMPACT_ATOMS: atom_id res chain seq x y z
N ALA A 1 15.35 -11.32 8.79
CA ALA A 1 14.45 -12.36 8.21
C ALA A 1 12.98 -12.16 8.61
N LYS A 2 12.62 -12.14 9.91
CA LYS A 2 11.21 -12.10 10.37
C LYS A 2 10.38 -10.93 9.81
N ILE A 3 10.91 -9.70 9.81
CA ILE A 3 10.17 -8.52 9.33
C ILE A 3 9.85 -8.61 7.84
N ALA A 4 10.86 -8.95 7.01
CA ALA A 4 10.69 -9.08 5.58
C ALA A 4 9.62 -10.11 5.22
N LEU A 5 9.60 -11.25 5.92
CA LEU A 5 8.58 -12.29 5.73
C LEU A 5 7.18 -11.76 6.06
N VAL A 6 7.01 -11.11 7.23
CA VAL A 6 5.71 -10.55 7.64
C VAL A 6 5.20 -9.51 6.64
N VAL A 7 6.07 -8.63 6.16
CA VAL A 7 5.71 -7.63 5.15
C VAL A 7 5.30 -8.30 3.84
N ALA A 8 6.09 -9.26 3.34
CA ALA A 8 5.77 -9.98 2.11
C ALA A 8 4.45 -10.75 2.21
N SER A 9 4.21 -11.45 3.33
CA SER A 9 2.95 -12.16 3.58
C SER A 9 1.75 -11.20 3.63
N TYR A 10 1.89 -10.04 4.26
CA TYR A 10 0.83 -9.04 4.31
C TYR A 10 0.52 -8.47 2.92
N ILE A 11 1.54 -8.05 2.17
CA ILE A 11 1.38 -7.51 0.81
C ILE A 11 0.77 -8.55 -0.13
N GLY A 12 1.21 -9.81 -0.02
CA GLY A 12 0.66 -10.93 -0.79
C GLY A 12 -0.80 -11.22 -0.44
N ALA A 13 -1.17 -11.20 0.85
CA ALA A 13 -2.56 -11.33 1.25
C ALA A 13 -3.42 -10.14 0.76
N ALA A 14 -2.93 -8.91 0.91
CA ALA A 14 -3.62 -7.69 0.48
C ALA A 14 -3.85 -7.65 -1.02
N TYR A 15 -3.00 -8.31 -1.81
CA TYR A 15 -3.21 -8.47 -3.25
C TYR A 15 -4.53 -9.20 -3.58
N TRP A 16 -4.99 -10.08 -2.69
CA TRP A 16 -6.21 -10.86 -2.84
C TRP A 16 -7.41 -10.26 -2.10
N PHE A 17 -7.23 -9.75 -0.87
CA PHE A 17 -8.36 -9.28 -0.06
C PHE A 17 -8.70 -7.80 -0.26
N THR A 18 -7.83 -6.99 -0.88
CA THR A 18 -8.14 -5.59 -1.19
C THR A 18 -8.57 -5.45 -2.64
N SER A 19 -9.62 -4.64 -2.88
CA SER A 19 -10.09 -4.33 -4.23
C SER A 19 -9.05 -3.62 -5.11
N SER A 20 -8.03 -3.00 -4.50
CA SER A 20 -6.96 -2.29 -5.20
C SER A 20 -5.78 -3.16 -5.61
N THR A 21 -5.76 -4.45 -5.26
CA THR A 21 -4.62 -5.36 -5.48
C THR A 21 -3.33 -4.91 -4.78
N SER A 22 -3.44 -4.36 -3.57
CA SER A 22 -2.30 -3.93 -2.73
C SER A 22 -1.54 -2.70 -3.24
N PHE A 23 -2.25 -1.62 -3.57
CA PHE A 23 -1.65 -0.30 -3.83
C PHE A 23 -1.21 0.37 -2.53
N ALA A 24 -0.01 0.03 -2.06
CA ALA A 24 0.60 0.53 -0.82
C ALA A 24 1.99 1.19 -1.05
N ASN A 25 2.34 1.45 -2.30
CA ASN A 25 3.62 2.06 -2.69
C ASN A 25 3.41 2.96 -3.93
N PRO A 26 3.63 4.29 -3.84
CA PRO A 26 3.35 5.20 -4.95
C PRO A 26 4.14 4.86 -6.22
N ALA A 27 5.41 4.47 -6.07
CA ALA A 27 6.24 4.06 -7.20
C ALA A 27 5.69 2.78 -7.88
N GLY A 28 5.19 1.84 -7.08
CA GLY A 28 4.55 0.62 -7.59
C GLY A 28 3.23 0.91 -8.30
N THR A 29 2.41 1.82 -7.77
CA THR A 29 1.16 2.25 -8.41
C THR A 29 1.42 2.95 -9.75
N ILE A 30 2.42 3.84 -9.81
CA ILE A 30 2.86 4.46 -11.07
C ILE A 30 3.32 3.39 -12.06
N GLY A 31 4.19 2.45 -11.65
CA GLY A 31 4.64 1.39 -12.55
C GLY A 31 3.50 0.54 -13.13
N ARG A 32 2.47 0.25 -12.31
CA ARG A 32 1.30 -0.54 -12.72
C ARG A 32 0.36 0.21 -13.68
N MET A 33 0.46 1.54 -13.81
CA MET A 33 -0.31 2.30 -14.80
C MET A 33 0.10 2.00 -16.24
N PHE A 34 1.31 1.45 -16.43
CA PHE A 34 1.85 1.08 -17.73
C PHE A 34 1.55 -0.39 -18.12
N SER A 35 0.69 -1.08 -17.37
CA SER A 35 0.38 -2.48 -17.56
C SER A 35 -1.13 -2.73 -17.60
N ASN A 36 -1.60 -3.45 -18.62
CA ASN A 36 -2.98 -3.94 -18.72
C ASN A 36 -3.08 -5.36 -18.15
N SER A 37 -2.97 -5.48 -16.83
CA SER A 37 -3.06 -6.76 -16.12
C SER A 37 -4.10 -6.69 -15.00
N PHE A 38 -4.32 -7.80 -14.29
CA PHE A 38 -5.19 -7.85 -13.11
C PHE A 38 -4.84 -6.78 -12.05
N ALA A 39 -3.55 -6.45 -11.90
CA ALA A 39 -3.09 -5.41 -10.97
C ALA A 39 -2.94 -4.02 -11.61
N GLY A 40 -3.32 -3.87 -12.88
CA GLY A 40 -3.23 -2.61 -13.61
C GLY A 40 -4.14 -1.54 -13.03
N ILE A 41 -3.79 -0.27 -13.24
CA ILE A 41 -4.59 0.88 -12.83
C ILE A 41 -4.77 1.85 -13.99
N ASN A 42 -5.97 2.41 -14.13
CA ASN A 42 -6.18 3.52 -15.07
C ASN A 42 -5.29 4.71 -14.63
N PRO A 43 -4.48 5.30 -15.55
CA PRO A 43 -3.65 6.46 -15.28
C PRO A 43 -4.34 7.61 -14.53
N GLU A 44 -5.60 7.89 -14.84
CA GLU A 44 -6.38 8.97 -14.20
C GLU A 44 -6.58 8.75 -12.69
N ASN A 45 -6.51 7.49 -12.24
CA ASN A 45 -6.72 7.11 -10.85
C ASN A 45 -5.45 7.10 -10.00
N VAL A 46 -4.27 7.15 -10.62
CA VAL A 46 -2.96 7.00 -9.95
C VAL A 46 -2.79 8.04 -8.85
N LEU A 47 -3.10 9.30 -9.15
CA LEU A 47 -2.90 10.39 -8.20
C LEU A 47 -3.75 10.20 -6.93
N TYR A 48 -5.02 9.80 -7.07
CA TYR A 48 -5.91 9.57 -5.94
C TYR A 48 -5.40 8.43 -5.04
N PHE A 49 -4.90 7.35 -5.64
CA PHE A 49 -4.32 6.25 -4.87
C PHE A 49 -3.01 6.64 -4.17
N CYS A 50 -2.14 7.41 -4.81
CA CYS A 50 -0.91 7.91 -4.17
C CYS A 50 -1.24 8.79 -2.95
N ILE A 51 -2.24 9.67 -3.05
CA ILE A 51 -2.70 10.50 -1.92
C ILE A 51 -3.24 9.62 -0.80
N ALA A 52 -4.10 8.63 -1.13
CA ALA A 52 -4.66 7.71 -0.14
C ALA A 52 -3.57 6.90 0.58
N GLN A 53 -2.51 6.49 -0.13
CA GLN A 53 -1.37 5.79 0.47
C GLN A 53 -0.61 6.65 1.47
N ILE A 54 -0.38 7.93 1.14
CA ILE A 54 0.28 8.88 2.06
C ILE A 54 -0.58 9.08 3.30
N ILE A 55 -1.89 9.32 3.13
CA ILE A 55 -2.83 9.48 4.24
C ILE A 55 -2.84 8.22 5.12
N GLY A 56 -2.91 7.03 4.51
CA GLY A 56 -2.85 5.75 5.23
C GLY A 56 -1.54 5.56 5.99
N GLY A 57 -0.40 5.93 5.39
CA GLY A 57 0.91 5.89 6.03
C GLY A 57 1.01 6.83 7.24
N ILE A 58 0.47 8.04 7.14
CA ILE A 58 0.38 8.98 8.26
C ILE A 58 -0.47 8.39 9.38
N PHE A 59 -1.66 7.85 9.08
CA PHE A 59 -2.50 7.22 10.09
C PHE A 59 -1.81 6.03 10.76
N ALA A 60 -1.17 5.15 10.00
CA ALA A 60 -0.42 4.03 10.54
C ALA A 60 0.68 4.51 11.50
N PHE A 61 1.42 5.55 11.14
CA PHE A 61 2.45 6.15 11.99
C PHE A 61 1.87 6.73 13.28
N LEU A 62 0.76 7.48 13.19
CA LEU A 62 0.10 8.08 14.35
C LEU A 62 -0.45 7.01 15.31
N ILE A 63 -1.09 5.96 14.78
CA ILE A 63 -1.60 4.83 15.56
C ILE A 63 -0.43 4.10 16.24
N TYR A 64 0.63 3.80 15.50
CA TYR A 64 1.83 3.19 16.07
C TYR A 64 2.39 4.04 17.21
N ARG A 65 2.49 5.35 17.00
CA ARG A 65 2.99 6.29 18.01
C ARG A 65 2.08 6.35 19.24
N TYR A 66 0.77 6.32 19.06
CA TYR A 66 -0.18 6.39 20.17
C TYR A 66 -0.15 5.14 21.06
N PHE A 67 -0.11 3.95 20.46
CA PHE A 67 -0.19 2.69 21.23
C PHE A 67 1.16 2.13 21.67
N PHE A 68 2.18 2.23 20.83
CA PHE A 68 3.46 1.54 21.03
C PHE A 68 4.62 2.47 21.36
N LYS A 69 4.46 3.79 21.12
CA LYS A 69 5.46 4.79 21.47
C LYS A 69 4.99 5.57 22.70
N THR A 70 4.88 4.85 23.81
CA THR A 70 4.78 5.38 25.17
C THR A 70 6.04 4.91 25.89
N ASN A 71 6.78 5.82 26.52
CA ASN A 71 8.10 5.56 27.14
C ASN A 71 8.07 4.38 28.11
#